data_AF-A0A2E1Q4C1-F1
#
_entry.id   AF-A0A2E1Q4C1-F1
#
_cell.length_a   1.000
_cell.length_b   1.000
_cell.length_c   1.000
_cell.angle_alpha   90.00
_cell.angle_beta   90.00
_cell.angle_gamma   90.00
#
_symmetry.space_group_name_H-M   'P 1'
#
loop_
_entity.id
_entity.type
_entity.pdbx_description
1 polymer ?
#
loop_
_entity_poly.entity_id
_entity_poly.type
_entity_poly.pdbx_seq_one_letter_code
_entity_poly.pdbx_strand_id
1 'polypeptide(L)'
;MEQTKTPRSRQKIMLPETLALRKMREILNLDRKQAAILVEKNAKQLEKIENGFVELTPALVSQFIKNYGFSIANFELLVEGRVEQVKRNLSPKAKKVIENNKLRRSYKKNITKEVRTLQVLRKLKGVTQYQASFLCKYHKTAIGHIENGRVEIPSSRIQHIVKSYGFTMKDFEYHMKSERFVTDIQDECMEIIRGLSEEKLKAVYPLLTTF
;
A
#
# COMPACT_ATOMS: atom_id res chain seq x y z
N MET A 1 9.09 64.70 -42.91
CA MET A 1 8.15 64.74 -41.77
C MET A 1 7.59 63.34 -41.59
N GLU A 2 7.92 62.71 -40.47
CA GLU A 2 7.63 61.32 -40.14
C GLU A 2 6.13 61.02 -40.10
N GLN A 3 5.76 59.91 -40.72
CA GLN A 3 4.43 59.31 -40.58
C GLN A 3 4.31 58.71 -39.18
N THR A 4 3.43 59.29 -38.36
CA THR A 4 3.07 58.78 -37.05
C THR A 4 2.27 57.48 -37.20
N LYS A 5 2.93 56.35 -36.91
CA LYS A 5 2.29 55.03 -36.82
C LYS A 5 1.35 55.02 -35.61
N THR A 6 0.06 54.99 -35.87
CA THR A 6 -1.01 54.77 -34.87
C THR A 6 -0.81 53.40 -34.20
N PRO A 7 -0.90 53.26 -32.87
CA PRO A 7 -0.80 51.96 -32.22
C PRO A 7 -2.07 51.15 -32.50
N ARG A 8 -1.92 49.99 -33.16
CA ARG A 8 -2.99 49.00 -33.36
C ARG A 8 -3.66 48.69 -32.01
N SER A 9 -4.96 48.91 -31.91
CA SER A 9 -5.75 48.47 -30.76
C SER A 9 -5.59 46.95 -30.61
N ARG A 10 -4.98 46.50 -29.50
CA ARG A 10 -4.81 45.07 -29.22
C ARG A 10 -6.17 44.50 -28.87
N GLN A 11 -6.81 43.81 -29.82
CA GLN A 11 -8.05 43.08 -29.55
C GLN A 11 -7.79 42.04 -28.46
N LYS A 12 -8.62 42.07 -27.41
CA LYS A 12 -8.59 41.11 -26.32
C LYS A 12 -9.28 39.84 -26.81
N ILE A 13 -8.52 38.76 -27.00
CA ILE A 13 -9.07 37.46 -27.40
C ILE A 13 -9.01 36.56 -26.17
N MET A 14 -10.16 36.40 -25.50
CA MET A 14 -10.26 35.57 -24.31
C MET A 14 -10.61 34.14 -24.70
N LEU A 15 -9.57 33.33 -24.95
CA LEU A 15 -9.72 31.92 -25.27
C LEU A 15 -9.88 31.06 -24.00
N PRO A 16 -10.62 29.94 -24.04
CA PRO A 16 -10.73 29.01 -22.91
C PRO A 16 -9.37 28.58 -22.32
N GLU A 17 -8.35 28.44 -23.17
CA GLU A 17 -6.98 28.10 -22.82
C GLU A 17 -6.30 29.18 -21.97
N THR A 18 -6.57 30.46 -22.25
CA THR A 18 -6.06 31.58 -21.43
C THR A 18 -6.65 31.54 -20.02
N LEU A 19 -7.93 31.18 -19.91
CA LEU A 19 -8.61 31.01 -18.64
C LEU A 19 -8.07 29.78 -17.88
N ALA A 20 -7.81 28.68 -18.59
CA ALA A 20 -7.22 27.48 -18.02
C ALA A 20 -5.84 27.75 -17.39
N LEU A 21 -4.95 28.49 -18.07
CA LEU A 21 -3.65 28.89 -17.53
C LEU A 21 -3.78 29.71 -16.24
N ARG A 22 -4.71 30.67 -16.22
CA ARG A 22 -5.03 31.43 -15.02
C ARG A 22 -5.55 30.51 -13.89
N LYS A 23 -6.41 29.55 -14.23
CA LYS A 23 -6.96 28.58 -13.26
C LYS A 23 -5.89 27.66 -12.68
N MET A 24 -4.90 27.23 -13.47
CA MET A 24 -3.76 26.47 -12.96
C MET A 24 -3.01 27.25 -11.87
N ARG A 25 -2.73 28.53 -12.11
CA ARG A 25 -2.09 29.42 -11.12
C ARG A 25 -2.93 29.54 -9.85
N GLU A 26 -4.24 29.78 -10.01
CA GLU A 26 -5.18 29.89 -8.89
C GLU A 26 -5.27 28.59 -8.08
N ILE A 27 -5.25 27.42 -8.72
CA ILE A 27 -5.26 26.11 -8.04
C ILE A 27 -4.01 25.89 -7.20
N LEU A 28 -2.84 26.37 -7.68
CA LEU A 28 -1.59 26.33 -6.92
C LEU A 28 -1.50 27.42 -5.84
N ASN A 29 -2.51 28.29 -5.71
CA ASN A 29 -2.51 29.46 -4.83
C ASN A 29 -1.28 30.37 -5.02
N LEU A 30 -0.84 30.54 -6.27
CA LEU A 30 0.32 31.35 -6.59
C LEU A 30 -0.07 32.79 -6.96
N ASP A 31 0.68 33.73 -6.41
CA ASP A 31 0.64 35.11 -6.88
C ASP A 31 1.31 35.23 -8.25
N ARG A 32 0.92 36.24 -9.03
CA ARG A 32 1.51 36.48 -10.37
C ARG A 32 3.02 36.66 -10.34
N LYS A 33 3.59 37.21 -9.26
CA LYS A 33 5.05 37.34 -9.11
C LYS A 33 5.73 35.98 -8.94
N GLN A 34 5.18 35.11 -8.10
CA GLN A 34 5.69 33.77 -7.85
C GLN A 34 5.53 32.88 -9.09
N ALA A 35 4.34 32.93 -9.70
CA ALA A 35 4.02 32.20 -10.91
C ALA A 35 4.89 32.63 -12.11
N ALA A 36 5.24 33.91 -12.20
CA ALA A 36 6.13 34.46 -13.23
C ALA A 36 7.55 33.88 -13.14
N ILE A 37 8.06 33.64 -11.93
CA ILE A 37 9.36 32.98 -11.71
C ILE A 37 9.30 31.54 -12.24
N LEU A 38 8.25 30.78 -11.94
CA LEU A 38 8.11 29.38 -12.38
C LEU A 38 8.03 29.24 -13.91
N VAL A 39 7.41 30.21 -14.59
CA VAL A 39 7.26 30.18 -16.06
C VAL A 39 8.33 30.98 -16.80
N GLU A 40 9.34 31.47 -16.07
CA GLU A 40 10.47 32.24 -16.63
C GLU A 40 10.02 33.47 -17.44
N LYS A 41 9.01 34.19 -16.93
CA LYS A 41 8.48 35.43 -17.52
C LYS A 41 8.47 36.57 -16.50
N ASN A 42 8.26 37.79 -16.98
CA ASN A 42 7.98 38.93 -16.11
C ASN A 42 6.51 38.94 -15.67
N ALA A 43 6.21 39.42 -14.46
CA ALA A 43 4.84 39.49 -13.93
C ALA A 43 3.87 40.26 -14.86
N LYS A 44 4.33 41.36 -15.47
CA LYS A 44 3.55 42.12 -16.47
C LYS A 44 3.30 41.35 -17.76
N GLN A 45 4.21 40.45 -18.15
CA GLN A 45 4.02 39.58 -19.32
C GLN A 45 3.02 38.48 -18.99
N LEU A 46 3.14 37.85 -17.83
CA LEU A 46 2.18 36.84 -17.35
C LEU A 46 0.76 37.41 -17.27
N GLU A 47 0.60 38.63 -16.75
CA GLU A 47 -0.69 39.31 -16.72
C GLU A 47 -1.28 39.51 -18.13
N LYS A 48 -0.47 39.92 -19.10
CA LYS A 48 -0.92 40.08 -20.49
C LYS A 48 -1.34 38.74 -21.11
N ILE A 49 -0.64 37.65 -20.78
CA ILE A 49 -0.96 36.29 -21.23
C ILE A 49 -2.30 35.83 -20.62
N GLU A 50 -2.46 35.95 -19.29
CA GLU A 50 -3.71 35.57 -18.59
C GLU A 50 -4.92 36.39 -19.04
N ASN A 51 -4.70 37.64 -19.44
CA ASN A 51 -5.76 38.54 -19.91
C ASN A 51 -6.07 38.41 -21.41
N GLY A 52 -5.37 37.53 -22.14
CA GLY A 52 -5.63 37.27 -23.57
C GLY A 52 -5.10 38.36 -24.52
N PHE A 53 -4.06 39.10 -24.11
CA PHE A 53 -3.36 40.08 -24.97
C PHE A 53 -2.17 39.49 -25.73
N VAL A 54 -1.86 38.22 -25.50
CA VAL A 54 -0.77 37.47 -26.13
C VAL A 54 -1.35 36.18 -26.70
N GLU A 55 -0.98 35.86 -27.93
CA GLU A 55 -1.37 34.62 -28.59
C GLU A 55 -0.71 33.41 -27.90
N LEU A 56 -1.51 32.39 -27.62
CA LEU A 56 -1.04 31.16 -27.00
C LEU A 56 -0.56 30.18 -28.07
N THR A 57 0.76 30.01 -28.19
CA THR A 57 1.32 28.94 -29.00
C THR A 57 1.28 27.60 -28.24
N PRO A 58 1.14 26.45 -28.92
CA PRO A 58 1.14 25.13 -28.27
C PRO A 58 2.38 24.86 -27.42
N ALA A 59 3.54 25.37 -27.86
CA ALA A 59 4.80 25.29 -27.13
C ALA A 59 4.74 26.06 -25.80
N LEU A 60 4.13 27.25 -25.81
CA LEU A 60 3.94 28.05 -24.60
C LEU A 60 3.00 27.34 -23.61
N VAL A 61 1.90 26.77 -24.09
CA VAL A 61 0.96 26.02 -23.24
C VAL A 61 1.65 24.82 -22.60
N SER A 62 2.43 24.07 -23.37
CA SER A 62 3.18 22.91 -22.89
C SER A 62 4.23 23.30 -21.84
N GLN A 63 4.90 24.44 -22.02
CA GLN A 63 5.82 24.99 -21.02
C GLN A 63 5.09 25.29 -19.69
N PHE A 64 3.92 25.91 -19.74
CA PHE A 64 3.13 26.20 -18.54
C PHE A 64 2.65 24.93 -17.82
N ILE A 65 2.13 23.96 -18.57
CA ILE A 65 1.69 22.66 -18.03
C ILE A 65 2.83 21.99 -17.27
N LYS A 66 4.01 21.93 -17.89
CA LYS A 66 5.21 21.35 -17.28
C LYS A 66 5.67 22.13 -16.06
N ASN A 67 5.81 23.46 -16.16
CA ASN A 67 6.38 24.28 -15.11
C ASN A 67 5.46 24.41 -13.88
N TYR A 68 4.14 24.30 -14.06
CA TYR A 68 3.18 24.22 -12.96
C TYR A 68 2.96 22.80 -12.44
N GLY A 69 3.57 21.78 -13.07
CA GLY A 69 3.47 20.39 -12.62
C GLY A 69 2.11 19.72 -12.88
N PHE A 70 1.38 20.17 -13.91
CA PHE A 70 0.11 19.57 -14.33
C PHE A 70 0.34 18.53 -15.42
N SER A 71 -0.63 17.63 -15.61
CA SER A 71 -0.71 16.80 -16.82
C SER A 71 -1.50 17.51 -17.91
N ILE A 72 -1.31 17.09 -19.16
CA ILE A 72 -2.09 17.57 -20.31
C ILE A 72 -3.59 17.31 -20.08
N ALA A 73 -3.95 16.12 -19.57
CA ALA A 73 -5.34 15.79 -19.23
C ALA A 73 -5.93 16.74 -18.17
N ASN A 74 -5.15 17.15 -17.16
CA ASN A 74 -5.62 18.15 -16.20
C ASN A 74 -5.84 19.52 -16.86
N PHE A 75 -5.01 19.90 -17.83
CA PHE A 75 -5.19 21.15 -18.58
C PHE A 75 -6.44 21.11 -19.46
N GLU A 76 -6.69 20.02 -20.19
CA GLU A 76 -7.92 19.82 -20.98
C GLU A 76 -9.18 19.93 -20.11
N LEU A 77 -9.16 19.31 -18.92
CA LEU A 77 -10.25 19.44 -17.95
C LEU A 77 -10.47 20.89 -17.49
N LEU A 78 -9.43 21.71 -17.41
CA LEU A 78 -9.57 23.14 -17.09
C LEU A 78 -10.13 23.93 -18.27
N VAL A 79 -9.76 23.59 -19.50
CA VAL A 79 -10.33 24.17 -20.73
C VAL A 79 -11.83 23.89 -20.80
N GLU A 80 -12.25 22.68 -20.41
CA GLU A 80 -13.67 22.28 -20.29
C GLU A 80 -14.39 22.90 -19.06
N GLY A 81 -13.68 23.63 -18.20
CA GLY A 81 -14.24 24.25 -16.99
C GLY A 81 -14.42 23.31 -15.79
N ARG A 82 -13.89 22.08 -15.83
CA ARG A 82 -14.00 21.07 -14.76
C ARG A 82 -12.98 21.25 -13.63
N VAL A 83 -12.90 22.46 -13.07
CA VAL A 83 -11.90 22.87 -12.06
C VAL A 83 -11.91 21.95 -10.83
N GLU A 84 -13.07 21.53 -10.35
CA GLU A 84 -13.21 20.67 -9.16
C GLU A 84 -12.72 19.23 -9.38
N GLN A 85 -12.69 18.74 -10.62
CA GLN A 85 -12.08 17.44 -10.93
C GLN A 85 -10.56 17.53 -10.85
N VAL A 86 -9.99 18.63 -11.34
CA VAL A 86 -8.54 18.87 -11.32
C VAL A 86 -8.02 19.05 -9.89
N LYS A 87 -8.73 19.81 -9.05
CA LYS A 87 -8.41 19.91 -7.61
C LYS A 87 -8.40 18.55 -6.91
N ARG A 88 -9.36 17.67 -7.22
CA ARG A 88 -9.39 16.29 -6.70
C ARG A 88 -8.22 15.45 -7.20
N ASN A 89 -7.84 15.58 -8.47
CA ASN A 89 -6.71 14.86 -9.05
C ASN A 89 -5.38 15.25 -8.41
N LEU A 90 -5.22 16.53 -8.05
CA LEU A 90 -4.02 17.07 -7.41
C LEU A 90 -4.01 16.86 -5.90
N SER A 91 -5.17 16.64 -5.27
CA SER A 91 -5.22 16.36 -3.84
C SER A 91 -4.51 15.04 -3.52
N PRO A 92 -3.65 15.00 -2.48
CA PRO A 92 -3.03 13.75 -2.06
C PRO A 92 -4.15 12.76 -1.69
N LYS A 93 -4.21 11.62 -2.39
CA LYS A 93 -5.16 10.56 -2.05
C LYS A 93 -4.91 10.16 -0.61
N ALA A 94 -5.87 10.46 0.28
CA ALA A 94 -5.83 9.99 1.65
C ALA A 94 -5.56 8.48 1.62
N LYS A 95 -4.47 8.05 2.27
CA LYS A 95 -4.25 6.62 2.50
C LYS A 95 -5.50 6.13 3.22
N LYS A 96 -6.23 5.18 2.63
CA LYS A 96 -7.34 4.51 3.32
C LYS A 96 -6.76 3.70 4.48
N VAL A 97 -6.46 4.37 5.60
CA VAL A 97 -6.20 3.71 6.87
C VAL A 97 -7.58 3.34 7.39
N ILE A 98 -7.95 2.08 7.19
CA ILE A 98 -9.17 1.53 7.80
C ILE A 98 -8.81 1.31 9.27
N GLU A 99 -8.90 2.36 10.07
CA GLU A 99 -8.68 2.27 11.51
C GLU A 99 -9.77 1.37 12.11
N ASN A 100 -9.34 0.24 12.67
CA ASN A 100 -10.12 -0.61 13.58
C ASN A 100 -11.54 -0.94 13.14
N ASN A 101 -11.71 -1.50 11.93
CA ASN A 101 -12.96 -2.15 11.60
C ASN A 101 -13.11 -3.47 12.36
N LYS A 102 -13.65 -3.40 13.59
CA LYS A 102 -13.97 -4.56 14.46
C LYS A 102 -14.86 -5.60 13.75
N LEU A 103 -15.56 -5.23 12.67
CA LEU A 103 -16.45 -6.12 11.92
C LEU A 103 -15.71 -6.95 10.86
N ARG A 104 -14.51 -6.56 10.42
CA ARG A 104 -13.80 -7.30 9.38
C ARG A 104 -13.05 -8.48 9.98
N ARG A 105 -13.50 -9.70 9.65
CA ARG A 105 -12.99 -11.00 10.16
C ARG A 105 -11.46 -11.14 10.15
N SER A 106 -10.76 -10.51 9.18
CA SER A 106 -9.29 -10.52 9.09
C SER A 106 -8.56 -9.87 10.26
N TYR A 107 -9.23 -9.00 11.04
CA TYR A 107 -8.68 -8.34 12.23
C TYR A 107 -9.00 -9.08 13.54
N LYS A 108 -9.90 -10.06 13.51
CA LYS A 108 -10.22 -10.89 14.68
C LYS A 108 -9.18 -12.02 14.76
N LYS A 109 -8.32 -11.98 15.79
CA LYS A 109 -7.29 -13.01 16.04
C LYS A 109 -7.79 -13.95 17.14
N ASN A 110 -8.51 -14.99 16.76
CA ASN A 110 -9.01 -16.01 17.68
C ASN A 110 -8.24 -17.31 17.47
N ILE A 111 -7.15 -17.49 18.21
CA ILE A 111 -6.38 -18.75 18.17
C ILE A 111 -7.06 -19.76 19.07
N THR A 112 -7.75 -20.71 18.45
CA THR A 112 -8.39 -21.83 19.16
C THR A 112 -7.41 -22.99 19.33
N LYS A 113 -7.77 -23.96 20.18
CA LYS A 113 -6.90 -25.12 20.44
C LYS A 113 -6.75 -25.99 19.18
N GLU A 114 -7.78 -26.11 18.36
CA GLU A 114 -7.76 -26.83 17.09
C GLU A 114 -6.72 -26.25 16.13
N VAL A 115 -6.66 -24.91 16.05
CA VAL A 115 -5.69 -24.19 15.21
C VAL A 115 -4.27 -24.46 15.69
N ARG A 116 -4.03 -24.44 17.01
CA ARG A 116 -2.73 -24.81 17.59
C ARG A 116 -2.37 -26.27 17.29
N THR A 117 -3.32 -27.19 17.41
CA THR A 117 -3.11 -28.60 17.06
C THR A 117 -2.69 -28.77 15.59
N LEU A 118 -3.32 -28.05 14.65
CA LEU A 118 -2.89 -28.06 13.25
C LEU A 118 -1.48 -27.50 13.05
N GLN A 119 -1.12 -26.45 13.79
CA GLN A 119 0.23 -25.88 13.77
C GLN A 119 1.27 -26.87 14.29
N VAL A 120 0.94 -27.62 15.34
CA VAL A 120 1.79 -28.69 15.91
C VAL A 120 2.03 -29.77 14.87
N LEU A 121 0.97 -30.31 14.26
CA LEU A 121 1.11 -31.32 13.20
C LEU A 121 1.96 -30.81 12.03
N ARG A 122 1.83 -29.53 11.64
CA ARG A 122 2.68 -28.93 10.61
C ARG A 122 4.15 -28.91 11.03
N LYS A 123 4.44 -28.48 12.26
CA LYS A 123 5.81 -28.43 12.82
C LYS A 123 6.41 -29.83 12.90
N LEU A 124 5.65 -30.83 13.36
CA LEU A 124 6.07 -32.24 13.41
C LEU A 124 6.37 -32.79 12.01
N LYS A 125 5.60 -32.37 10.99
CA LYS A 125 5.88 -32.71 9.58
C LYS A 125 7.15 -32.02 9.05
N GLY A 126 7.66 -30.99 9.72
CA GLY A 126 8.86 -30.26 9.32
C GLY A 126 8.65 -29.31 8.13
N VAL A 127 7.41 -28.89 7.84
CA VAL A 127 7.10 -28.05 6.67
C VAL A 127 6.77 -26.61 7.05
N THR A 128 7.18 -25.68 6.19
CA THR A 128 6.83 -24.25 6.33
C THR A 128 5.34 -24.01 6.04
N GLN A 129 4.80 -22.87 6.46
CA GLN A 129 3.41 -22.48 6.12
C GLN A 129 3.19 -22.40 4.61
N TYR A 130 4.22 -21.96 3.87
CA TYR A 130 4.19 -21.91 2.41
C TYR A 130 4.08 -23.32 1.83
N GLN A 131 4.97 -24.25 2.19
CA GLN A 131 4.91 -25.65 1.73
C GLN A 131 3.60 -26.33 2.12
N ALA A 132 3.13 -26.12 3.35
CA ALA A 132 1.84 -26.61 3.83
C ALA A 132 0.67 -26.12 2.96
N SER A 133 0.72 -24.88 2.46
CA SER A 133 -0.31 -24.36 1.57
C SER A 133 -0.36 -25.13 0.24
N PHE A 134 0.79 -25.51 -0.32
CA PHE A 134 0.83 -26.36 -1.52
C PHE A 134 0.31 -27.77 -1.24
N LEU A 135 0.71 -28.39 -0.13
CA LEU A 135 0.23 -29.71 0.27
C LEU A 135 -1.31 -29.74 0.38
N CYS A 136 -1.88 -28.69 0.99
CA CYS A 136 -3.33 -28.56 1.15
C CYS A 136 -4.05 -28.03 -0.11
N LYS A 137 -3.33 -27.70 -1.20
CA LYS A 137 -3.87 -27.03 -2.39
C LYS A 137 -4.59 -25.70 -2.09
N TYR A 138 -4.03 -24.92 -1.18
CA TYR A 138 -4.54 -23.60 -0.81
C TYR A 138 -3.66 -22.47 -1.35
N HIS A 139 -4.21 -21.26 -1.33
CA HIS A 139 -3.43 -20.05 -1.60
C HIS A 139 -2.27 -19.92 -0.59
N LYS A 140 -1.14 -19.35 -1.03
CA LYS A 140 0.11 -19.22 -0.26
C LYS A 140 -0.04 -18.62 1.15
N THR A 141 -1.05 -17.79 1.37
CA THR A 141 -1.32 -17.13 2.67
C THR A 141 -2.34 -17.85 3.54
N ALA A 142 -3.05 -18.85 3.01
CA ALA A 142 -4.20 -19.46 3.67
C ALA A 142 -3.83 -20.14 4.99
N ILE A 143 -2.77 -20.96 4.98
CA ILE A 143 -2.27 -21.63 6.20
C ILE A 143 -1.83 -20.62 7.25
N GLY A 144 -1.15 -19.55 6.84
CA GLY A 144 -0.79 -18.46 7.75
C GLY A 144 -2.02 -17.77 8.37
N HIS A 145 -3.08 -17.53 7.60
CA HIS A 145 -4.32 -16.96 8.15
C HIS A 145 -5.05 -17.91 9.09
N ILE A 146 -5.04 -19.20 8.78
CA ILE A 146 -5.58 -20.29 9.60
C ILE A 146 -4.84 -20.35 10.93
N GLU A 147 -3.52 -20.53 10.92
CA GLU A 147 -2.69 -20.70 12.13
C GLU A 147 -2.72 -19.46 13.04
N ASN A 148 -2.86 -18.27 12.45
CA ASN A 148 -3.00 -17.04 13.22
C ASN A 148 -4.42 -16.84 13.79
N GLY A 149 -5.36 -17.75 13.57
CA GLY A 149 -6.72 -17.64 14.08
C GLY A 149 -7.54 -16.52 13.42
N ARG A 150 -7.18 -16.13 12.18
CA ARG A 150 -7.89 -15.08 11.40
C ARG A 150 -9.00 -15.65 10.51
N VAL A 151 -9.18 -16.97 10.55
CA VAL A 151 -10.14 -17.72 9.74
C VAL A 151 -10.79 -18.75 10.66
N GLU A 152 -12.11 -18.81 10.61
CA GLU A 152 -12.86 -19.90 11.24
C GLU A 152 -12.77 -21.15 10.36
N ILE A 153 -12.50 -22.29 10.99
CA ILE A 153 -12.16 -23.53 10.28
C ILE A 153 -13.25 -24.56 10.59
N PRO A 154 -14.07 -24.94 9.61
CA PRO A 154 -15.03 -26.02 9.81
C PRO A 154 -14.30 -27.36 9.92
N SER A 155 -14.93 -28.33 10.58
CA SER A 155 -14.34 -29.67 10.82
C SER A 155 -13.89 -30.38 9.54
N SER A 156 -14.61 -30.21 8.43
CA SER A 156 -14.23 -30.74 7.11
C SER A 156 -12.87 -30.20 6.64
N ARG A 157 -12.59 -28.92 6.93
CA ARG A 157 -11.31 -28.29 6.58
C ARG A 157 -10.18 -28.77 7.48
N ILE A 158 -10.46 -29.04 8.76
CA ILE A 158 -9.49 -29.66 9.69
C ILE A 158 -9.09 -31.03 9.13
N GLN A 159 -10.06 -31.88 8.81
CA GLN A 159 -9.82 -33.22 8.25
C GLN A 159 -8.96 -33.18 6.98
N HIS A 160 -9.26 -32.25 6.07
CA HIS A 160 -8.47 -32.06 4.86
C HIS A 160 -7.01 -31.70 5.15
N ILE A 161 -6.78 -30.77 6.07
CA ILE A 161 -5.42 -30.32 6.43
C ILE A 161 -4.65 -31.47 7.09
N VAL A 162 -5.25 -32.16 8.07
CA VAL A 162 -4.65 -33.30 8.77
C VAL A 162 -4.23 -34.39 7.78
N LYS A 163 -5.13 -34.76 6.87
CA LYS A 163 -4.85 -35.73 5.80
C LYS A 163 -3.76 -35.25 4.85
N SER A 164 -3.77 -33.97 4.48
CA SER A 164 -2.75 -33.38 3.58
C SER A 164 -1.35 -33.35 4.21
N TYR A 165 -1.26 -33.27 5.53
CA TYR A 165 0.01 -33.40 6.26
C TYR A 165 0.47 -34.86 6.40
N GLY A 166 -0.40 -35.83 6.10
CA GLY A 166 -0.12 -37.26 6.19
C GLY A 166 -0.39 -37.84 7.58
N PHE A 167 -1.23 -37.18 8.39
CA PHE A 167 -1.67 -37.68 9.69
C PHE A 167 -3.11 -38.19 9.63
N THR A 168 -3.49 -38.94 10.66
CA THR A 168 -4.87 -39.38 10.88
C THR A 168 -5.60 -38.43 11.82
N MET A 169 -6.94 -38.48 11.81
CA MET A 169 -7.74 -37.73 12.78
C MET A 169 -7.51 -38.19 14.23
N LYS A 170 -7.06 -39.44 14.43
CA LYS A 170 -6.67 -39.93 15.77
C LYS A 170 -5.45 -39.18 16.29
N ASP A 171 -4.46 -38.92 15.43
CA ASP A 171 -3.28 -38.13 15.80
C ASP A 171 -3.66 -36.69 16.16
N PHE A 172 -4.58 -36.12 15.39
CA PHE A 172 -5.14 -34.80 15.70
C PHE A 172 -5.84 -34.79 17.07
N GLU A 173 -6.71 -35.76 17.34
CA GLU A 173 -7.42 -35.86 18.63
C GLU A 173 -6.47 -36.11 19.81
N TYR A 174 -5.42 -36.89 19.61
CA TYR A 174 -4.37 -37.12 20.61
C TYR A 174 -3.75 -35.80 21.06
N HIS A 175 -3.29 -34.98 20.10
CA HIS A 175 -2.72 -33.67 20.40
C HIS A 175 -3.76 -32.66 20.92
N MET A 176 -5.02 -32.79 20.50
CA MET A 176 -6.10 -31.95 21.01
C MET A 176 -6.39 -32.23 22.49
N LYS A 177 -6.20 -33.47 22.96
CA LYS A 177 -6.36 -33.86 24.37
C LYS A 177 -5.13 -33.53 25.23
N SER A 178 -3.95 -33.39 24.63
CA SER A 178 -2.74 -33.03 25.37
C SER A 178 -2.92 -31.71 26.13
N GLU A 179 -2.43 -31.66 27.37
CA GLU A 179 -2.41 -30.43 28.18
C GLU A 179 -1.38 -29.43 27.67
N ARG A 180 -0.21 -29.93 27.27
CA ARG A 180 0.87 -29.16 26.63
C ARG A 180 1.20 -29.76 25.28
N PHE A 181 1.47 -28.89 24.30
CA PHE A 181 1.86 -29.34 22.97
C PHE A 181 3.35 -29.71 22.95
N VAL A 182 3.68 -30.80 22.25
CA VAL A 182 5.07 -31.29 22.12
C VAL A 182 6.00 -30.21 21.56
N THR A 183 5.50 -29.38 20.64
CA THR A 183 6.30 -28.30 20.06
C THR A 183 6.62 -27.19 21.05
N ASP A 184 5.74 -26.94 22.03
CA ASP A 184 5.98 -25.93 23.05
C ASP A 184 7.07 -26.44 24.01
N ILE A 185 7.04 -27.73 24.36
CA ILE A 185 8.09 -28.38 25.14
C ILE A 185 9.44 -28.32 24.41
N GLN A 186 9.45 -28.62 23.10
CA GLN A 186 10.66 -28.53 22.27
C GLN A 186 11.20 -27.10 22.21
N ASP A 187 10.34 -26.11 21.99
CA ASP A 187 10.73 -24.70 21.93
C ASP A 187 11.32 -24.24 23.28
N GLU A 188 10.67 -24.59 24.41
CA GLU A 188 11.16 -24.31 25.78
C GLU A 188 12.52 -24.98 26.05
N CYS A 189 12.70 -26.25 25.69
CA CYS A 189 13.98 -26.94 25.83
C CYS A 189 15.10 -26.25 25.03
N MET A 190 14.81 -25.83 23.80
CA MET A 190 15.79 -25.14 22.97
C MET A 190 16.16 -23.76 23.53
N GLU A 191 15.22 -23.03 24.12
CA GLU A 191 15.49 -21.77 24.82
C GLU A 191 16.39 -21.98 26.04
N ILE A 192 16.11 -23.00 26.85
CA ILE A 192 16.95 -23.37 28.00
C ILE A 192 18.37 -23.68 27.53
N ILE A 193 18.53 -24.55 26.53
CA ILE A 193 19.84 -24.95 26.01
C ILE A 193 20.63 -23.74 25.50
N ARG A 194 19.98 -22.81 24.79
CA ARG A 194 20.63 -21.58 24.28
C ARG A 194 21.08 -20.63 25.38
N GLY A 195 20.44 -20.67 26.55
CA GLY A 195 20.77 -19.83 27.71
C GLY A 195 21.81 -20.41 28.67
N LEU A 196 22.28 -21.65 28.46
CA LEU A 196 23.27 -22.28 29.34
C LEU A 196 24.68 -21.72 29.11
N SER A 197 25.45 -21.59 30.20
CA SER A 197 26.89 -21.35 30.12
C SER A 197 27.62 -22.59 29.58
N GLU A 198 28.82 -22.40 29.03
CA GLU A 198 29.61 -23.48 28.42
C GLU A 198 29.82 -24.67 29.37
N GLU A 199 30.13 -24.41 30.64
CA GLU A 199 30.30 -25.42 31.68
C GLU A 199 29.05 -26.28 31.89
N LYS A 200 27.88 -25.63 31.97
CA LYS A 200 26.59 -26.32 32.13
C LYS A 200 26.20 -27.08 30.87
N LEU A 201 26.51 -26.54 29.69
CA LEU A 201 26.23 -27.21 28.43
C LEU A 201 27.06 -28.49 28.28
N LYS A 202 28.35 -28.45 28.65
CA LYS A 202 29.23 -29.64 28.67
C LYS A 202 28.73 -30.72 29.63
N ALA A 203 28.11 -30.33 30.75
CA ALA A 203 27.52 -31.27 31.70
C ALA A 203 26.24 -31.94 31.17
N VAL A 204 25.42 -31.21 30.40
CA VAL A 204 24.13 -31.71 29.88
C VAL A 204 24.29 -32.48 28.55
N TYR A 205 25.32 -32.19 27.77
CA TYR A 205 25.55 -32.80 26.45
C TYR A 205 25.59 -34.35 26.45
N PRO A 206 26.26 -35.03 27.42
CA PRO A 206 26.22 -36.49 27.51
C PRO A 206 24.82 -37.06 27.72
N LEU A 207 23.97 -36.37 28.49
CA LEU A 207 22.59 -36.81 28.73
C LEU A 207 21.76 -36.74 27.44
N LEU A 208 21.92 -35.67 26.66
CA LEU A 208 21.19 -35.49 25.40
C LEU A 208 21.62 -36.45 24.29
N THR A 209 22.87 -36.96 24.34
CA THR A 209 23.41 -37.90 23.35
C THR A 209 23.09 -39.37 23.66
N THR A 210 22.51 -39.65 24.83
CA THR A 210 22.17 -41.01 25.28
C THR A 210 20.73 -41.43 24.91
N PHE A 211 19.87 -40.48 24.53
CA PHE A 211 18.49 -40.72 24.06
C PHE A 211 18.45 -41.04 22.56
#